data_AF-A0A2W4LN65-F1
#
_entry.id   AF-A0A2W4LN65-F1
#
_cell.length_a   1.000
_cell.length_b   1.000
_cell.length_c   1.000
_cell.angle_alpha   90.00
_cell.angle_beta   90.00
_cell.angle_gamma   90.00
#
_symmetry.space_group_name_H-M   'P 1'
#
loop_
_entity.id
_entity.type
_entity.pdbx_description
1 polymer ?
#
loop_
_entity_poly.entity_id
_entity_poly.type
_entity_poly.pdbx_seq_one_letter_code
_entity_poly.pdbx_strand_id
1 'polypeptide(L)'
;AGVGGRDGGADFILTPEAPYAARDAMGGGVKRGTLPRARLDEAAARSILLMRWQAQLDGAPQAEPSWAATFTARAVTVASASCDGPFVGPSVRITGGFESERDALAAALAGYGITTGGGTHIRILGAPDGSDNADVVVAMDGPWGLPSSNAATYVGLYGRTDDAFQGLAAVLAGEVRPGGTWPVDIAVPYDVC
;
A
#
# COMPACT_ATOMS: atom_id res chain seq x y z
N ALA A 1 -0.70 -7.93 -32.88
CA ALA A 1 0.66 -7.79 -32.32
C ALA A 1 0.73 -8.43 -30.93
N GLY A 2 0.79 -9.77 -30.84
CA GLY A 2 0.80 -10.49 -29.54
C GLY A 2 1.74 -11.70 -29.50
N VAL A 3 2.64 -11.83 -30.47
CA VAL A 3 3.56 -12.97 -30.57
C VAL A 3 4.91 -12.66 -29.89
N GLY A 4 5.34 -11.40 -29.89
CA GLY A 4 6.67 -11.01 -29.38
C GLY A 4 6.90 -11.22 -27.88
N GLY A 5 5.85 -11.27 -27.06
CA GLY A 5 5.99 -11.55 -25.62
C GLY A 5 6.29 -13.02 -25.29
N ARG A 6 5.99 -13.97 -26.20
CA ARG A 6 6.13 -15.41 -25.94
C ARG A 6 7.46 -15.98 -26.44
N ASP A 7 8.04 -15.37 -27.46
CA ASP A 7 9.39 -15.71 -27.94
C ASP A 7 10.46 -15.47 -26.85
N GLY A 8 10.14 -14.68 -25.82
CA GLY A 8 10.93 -14.49 -24.59
C GLY A 8 10.68 -15.50 -23.46
N GLY A 9 9.89 -16.56 -23.68
CA GLY A 9 9.71 -17.65 -22.70
C GLY A 9 8.52 -17.51 -21.74
N ALA A 10 7.57 -16.60 -21.97
CA ALA A 10 6.37 -16.46 -21.13
C ALA A 10 5.39 -17.64 -21.22
N ASP A 11 4.83 -18.09 -20.08
CA ASP A 11 3.85 -19.19 -20.00
C ASP A 11 2.38 -18.71 -20.15
N PHE A 12 2.10 -17.45 -19.84
CA PHE A 12 0.76 -16.83 -19.95
C PHE A 12 0.78 -15.57 -20.80
N ILE A 13 -0.35 -15.28 -21.44
CA ILE A 13 -0.65 -13.97 -22.02
C ILE A 13 -1.77 -13.37 -21.16
N LEU A 14 -1.44 -12.35 -20.37
CA LEU A 14 -2.42 -11.67 -19.53
C LEU A 14 -3.16 -10.63 -20.35
N THR A 15 -4.50 -10.67 -20.28
CA THR A 15 -5.41 -9.67 -20.88
C THR A 15 -5.06 -9.31 -22.34
N PRO A 16 -5.06 -10.28 -23.29
CA PRO A 16 -4.84 -9.96 -24.68
C PRO A 16 -5.96 -9.06 -25.21
N GLU A 17 -5.59 -8.00 -25.94
CA GLU A 17 -6.52 -7.07 -26.59
C GLU A 17 -7.57 -7.79 -27.46
N ALA A 18 -7.17 -8.87 -28.14
CA ALA A 18 -8.04 -9.72 -28.94
C ALA A 18 -7.81 -11.21 -28.62
N PRO A 19 -8.57 -11.81 -27.67
CA PRO A 19 -8.30 -13.16 -27.16
C PRO A 19 -8.42 -14.25 -28.24
N TYR A 20 -9.41 -14.15 -29.13
CA TYR A 20 -9.60 -15.11 -30.22
C TYR A 20 -8.48 -15.01 -31.26
N ALA A 21 -8.11 -13.79 -31.66
CA ALA A 21 -7.00 -13.58 -32.59
C ALA A 21 -5.66 -14.06 -31.99
N ALA A 22 -5.46 -13.89 -30.68
CA ALA A 22 -4.30 -14.42 -29.98
C ALA A 22 -4.28 -15.96 -30.00
N ARG A 23 -5.42 -16.62 -29.75
CA ARG A 23 -5.57 -18.08 -29.88
C ARG A 23 -5.28 -18.57 -31.29
N ASP A 24 -5.85 -17.91 -32.30
CA ASP A 24 -5.68 -18.33 -33.69
C ASP A 24 -4.23 -18.11 -34.15
N ALA A 25 -3.58 -17.04 -33.70
CA ALA A 25 -2.16 -16.81 -33.92
C ALA A 25 -1.29 -17.90 -33.26
N MET A 26 -1.62 -18.35 -32.05
CA MET A 26 -0.95 -19.49 -31.41
C MET A 26 -1.10 -20.76 -32.23
N GLY A 27 -2.33 -21.11 -32.60
CA GLY A 27 -2.62 -22.29 -33.42
C GLY A 27 -1.90 -22.23 -34.77
N GLY A 28 -1.89 -21.06 -35.41
CA GLY A 28 -1.18 -20.82 -36.66
C GLY A 28 0.35 -20.91 -36.51
N GLY A 29 0.91 -20.41 -35.40
CA GLY A 29 2.35 -20.47 -35.11
C GLY A 29 2.84 -21.91 -34.93
N VAL A 30 2.04 -22.77 -34.28
CA VAL A 30 2.34 -24.20 -34.16
C VAL A 30 2.34 -24.87 -35.53
N LYS A 31 1.30 -24.61 -36.35
CA LYS A 31 1.18 -25.20 -37.69
C LYS A 31 2.33 -24.81 -38.61
N ARG A 32 2.83 -23.58 -38.49
CA ARG A 32 3.94 -23.06 -39.29
C ARG A 32 5.33 -23.37 -38.70
N GLY A 33 5.40 -24.00 -37.54
CA GLY A 33 6.66 -24.32 -36.86
C GLY A 33 7.36 -23.13 -36.19
N THR A 34 6.78 -21.92 -36.25
CA THR A 34 7.33 -20.73 -35.59
C THR A 34 7.06 -20.73 -34.08
N LEU A 35 6.18 -21.61 -33.59
CA LEU A 35 5.98 -21.89 -32.18
C LEU A 35 6.15 -23.39 -31.94
N PRO A 36 7.24 -23.84 -31.31
CA PRO A 36 7.47 -25.26 -31.04
C PRO A 36 6.35 -25.85 -30.18
N ARG A 37 5.83 -27.03 -30.56
CA ARG A 37 4.79 -27.71 -29.77
C ARG A 37 5.26 -28.02 -28.35
N ALA A 38 6.50 -28.47 -28.20
CA ALA A 38 7.13 -28.74 -26.90
C ALA A 38 7.10 -27.52 -25.98
N ARG A 39 7.23 -26.30 -26.51
CA ARG A 39 7.14 -25.07 -25.73
C ARG A 39 5.73 -24.87 -25.16
N LEU A 40 4.69 -25.17 -25.93
CA LEU A 40 3.30 -25.09 -25.44
C LEU A 40 3.01 -26.16 -24.40
N ASP A 41 3.51 -27.37 -24.59
CA ASP A 41 3.33 -28.46 -23.63
C ASP A 41 4.03 -28.14 -22.30
N GLU A 42 5.22 -27.53 -22.35
CA GLU A 42 5.92 -27.04 -21.16
C GLU A 42 5.15 -25.93 -20.43
N ALA A 43 4.62 -24.94 -21.15
CA ALA A 43 3.79 -23.89 -20.56
C ALA A 43 2.55 -24.50 -19.87
N ALA A 44 1.86 -25.40 -20.56
CA ALA A 44 0.68 -26.08 -20.02
C ALA A 44 1.03 -26.91 -18.78
N ALA A 45 2.15 -27.63 -18.79
CA ALA A 45 2.60 -28.44 -17.66
C ALA A 45 2.88 -27.57 -16.41
N ARG A 46 3.57 -26.42 -16.57
CA ARG A 46 3.84 -25.48 -15.47
C ARG A 46 2.56 -24.88 -14.90
N SER A 47 1.61 -24.50 -15.77
CA SER A 47 0.30 -23.99 -15.36
C SER A 47 -0.50 -25.05 -14.59
N ILE A 48 -0.53 -26.29 -15.07
CA ILE A 48 -1.21 -27.40 -14.40
C ILE A 48 -0.57 -27.70 -13.04
N LEU A 49 0.77 -27.69 -12.97
CA LEU A 49 1.49 -27.88 -11.72
C LEU A 49 1.14 -26.79 -10.70
N LEU A 50 1.14 -25.52 -11.11
CA LEU A 50 0.74 -24.40 -10.26
C LEU A 50 -0.70 -24.56 -9.77
N MET A 51 -1.65 -24.89 -10.66
CA MET A 51 -3.05 -25.10 -10.28
C MET A 51 -3.21 -26.27 -9.29
N ARG A 52 -2.49 -27.37 -9.49
CA ARG A 52 -2.51 -28.51 -8.56
C ARG A 52 -1.88 -28.19 -7.21
N TRP A 53 -0.85 -27.34 -7.20
CA TRP A 53 -0.25 -26.86 -5.95
C TRP A 53 -1.19 -25.90 -5.22
N GLN A 54 -1.83 -24.95 -5.91
CA GLN A 54 -2.81 -24.04 -5.31
C GLN A 54 -4.02 -24.78 -4.73
N ALA A 55 -4.53 -25.82 -5.39
CA ALA A 55 -5.62 -26.63 -4.86
C ALA A 55 -5.26 -27.34 -3.53
N GLN A 56 -3.98 -27.50 -3.21
CA GLN A 56 -3.53 -28.03 -1.91
C GLN A 56 -3.58 -26.96 -0.79
N LEU A 57 -3.72 -25.68 -1.14
CA LEU A 57 -3.84 -24.56 -0.21
C LEU A 57 -5.30 -24.23 0.14
N ASP A 58 -6.28 -24.90 -0.49
CA ASP A 58 -7.69 -24.71 -0.18
C ASP A 58 -7.95 -25.01 1.32
N GLY A 59 -8.51 -24.03 2.03
CA GLY A 59 -8.72 -24.10 3.48
C GLY A 59 -7.61 -23.49 4.33
N ALA A 60 -6.64 -22.79 3.73
CA ALA A 60 -5.68 -21.99 4.49
C ALA A 60 -6.41 -20.96 5.40
N PRO A 61 -5.94 -20.76 6.65
CA PRO A 61 -6.56 -19.84 7.58
C PRO A 61 -6.61 -18.44 6.98
N GLN A 62 -7.78 -17.81 7.09
CA GLN A 62 -7.94 -16.40 6.74
C GLN A 62 -7.36 -15.54 7.85
N ALA A 63 -6.80 -14.39 7.50
CA ALA A 63 -6.39 -13.41 8.49
C ALA A 63 -7.61 -12.93 9.29
N GLU A 64 -7.44 -12.77 10.59
CA GLU A 64 -8.46 -12.17 11.45
C GLU A 64 -8.76 -10.74 10.98
N PRO A 65 -10.02 -10.25 11.07
CA PRO A 65 -10.39 -8.92 10.56
C PRO A 65 -9.54 -7.76 11.11
N SER A 66 -9.06 -7.85 12.35
CA SER A 66 -8.24 -6.82 12.98
C SER A 66 -6.75 -6.90 12.64
N TRP A 67 -6.31 -7.93 11.90
CA TRP A 67 -4.91 -8.15 11.57
C TRP A 67 -4.33 -6.96 10.80
N ALA A 68 -5.07 -6.43 9.83
CA ALA A 68 -4.59 -5.34 8.97
C ALA A 68 -4.35 -4.05 9.76
N ALA A 69 -5.26 -3.66 10.65
CA ALA A 69 -5.09 -2.48 11.50
C ALA A 69 -3.93 -2.66 12.49
N THR A 70 -3.83 -3.84 13.11
CA THR A 70 -2.74 -4.17 14.04
C THR A 70 -1.37 -4.18 13.35
N PHE A 71 -1.31 -4.74 12.15
CA PHE A 71 -0.11 -4.73 11.32
C PHE A 71 0.27 -3.31 10.93
N THR A 72 -0.69 -2.49 10.49
CA THR A 72 -0.44 -1.11 10.08
C THR A 72 0.10 -0.26 11.22
N ALA A 73 -0.42 -0.40 12.44
CA ALA A 73 0.09 0.35 13.59
C ALA A 73 1.59 0.09 13.86
N ARG A 74 2.10 -1.09 13.48
CA ARG A 74 3.54 -1.43 13.56
C ARG A 74 4.33 -1.08 12.31
N ALA A 75 3.66 -1.02 11.15
CA ALA A 75 4.29 -0.74 9.87
C ALA A 75 4.38 0.76 9.54
N VAL A 76 3.59 1.59 10.22
CA VAL A 76 3.66 3.04 10.04
C VAL A 76 5.03 3.54 10.49
N THR A 77 5.65 4.36 9.64
CA THR A 77 6.94 4.97 9.94
C THR A 77 6.71 6.37 10.47
N VAL A 78 7.21 6.66 11.66
CA VAL A 78 7.07 7.96 12.31
C VAL A 78 8.45 8.53 12.58
N ALA A 79 8.66 9.81 12.30
CA ALA A 79 9.83 10.55 12.74
C ALA A 79 9.40 11.79 13.50
N SER A 80 9.86 11.92 14.74
CA SER A 80 9.54 13.03 15.64
C SER A 80 10.66 13.21 16.67
N ALA A 81 10.66 14.35 17.37
CA ALA A 81 11.63 14.63 18.44
C ALA A 81 11.50 13.66 19.64
N SER A 82 10.32 13.11 19.87
CA SER A 82 10.05 12.08 20.88
C SER A 82 9.27 10.94 20.26
N CYS A 83 9.63 9.70 20.60
CA CYS A 83 8.93 8.50 20.15
C CYS A 83 7.89 7.99 21.15
N ASP A 84 7.82 8.63 22.31
CA ASP A 84 6.78 8.37 23.30
C ASP A 84 5.64 9.36 23.00
N GLY A 85 4.56 8.84 22.40
CA GLY A 85 3.33 9.60 22.11
C GLY A 85 2.58 10.00 23.38
N PRO A 86 1.39 10.62 23.26
CA PRO A 86 0.63 10.85 22.03
C PRO A 86 1.26 11.92 21.13
N PHE A 87 1.10 11.77 19.82
CA PHE A 87 1.58 12.74 18.81
C PHE A 87 0.55 13.84 18.50
N VAL A 88 -0.68 13.69 19.00
CA VAL A 88 -1.77 14.66 18.83
C VAL A 88 -2.46 14.96 20.16
N GLY A 89 -3.07 16.15 20.26
CA GLY A 89 -3.91 16.53 21.38
C GLY A 89 -5.33 15.92 21.32
N PRO A 90 -6.20 16.27 22.29
CA PRO A 90 -7.58 15.74 22.38
C PRO A 90 -8.52 16.26 21.28
N SER A 91 -8.08 17.22 20.47
CA SER A 91 -8.79 17.73 19.31
C SER A 91 -7.83 17.94 18.17
N VAL A 92 -8.25 17.56 16.96
CA VAL A 92 -7.48 17.68 15.73
C VAL A 92 -8.23 18.44 14.63
N ARG A 93 -7.46 19.11 13.78
CA ARG A 93 -7.94 19.66 12.51
C ARG A 93 -7.26 18.89 11.40
N ILE A 94 -8.04 18.19 10.58
CA ILE A 94 -7.52 17.37 9.48
C ILE A 94 -7.73 18.11 8.15
N THR A 95 -6.67 18.33 7.39
CA THR A 95 -6.76 18.94 6.05
C THR A 95 -6.00 18.13 5.00
N GLY A 96 -6.31 18.35 3.73
CA GLY A 96 -5.71 17.59 2.63
C GLY A 96 -6.41 16.29 2.34
N GLY A 97 -5.73 15.45 1.56
CA GLY A 97 -6.33 14.26 0.97
C GLY A 97 -7.67 14.52 0.27
N PHE A 98 -8.39 13.44 0.05
CA PHE A 98 -9.80 13.43 -0.29
C PHE A 98 -10.66 13.52 0.98
N GLU A 99 -11.92 13.91 0.82
CA GLU A 99 -12.88 14.01 1.92
C GLU A 99 -13.05 12.69 2.67
N SER A 100 -13.19 11.58 1.93
CA SER A 100 -13.30 10.24 2.51
C SER A 100 -12.11 9.84 3.38
N GLU A 101 -10.89 10.29 3.05
CA GLU A 101 -9.67 9.99 3.82
C GLU A 101 -9.66 10.77 5.14
N ARG A 102 -10.12 12.04 5.10
CA ARG A 102 -10.28 12.85 6.31
C ARG A 102 -11.36 12.26 7.22
N ASP A 103 -12.47 11.81 6.66
CA ASP A 103 -13.57 11.20 7.40
C ASP A 103 -13.17 9.86 8.03
N ALA A 104 -12.43 9.02 7.29
CA ALA A 104 -11.90 7.75 7.81
C ALA A 104 -10.93 7.98 8.98
N LEU A 105 -9.99 8.92 8.86
CA LEU A 105 -9.08 9.25 9.96
C LEU A 105 -9.83 9.87 11.15
N ALA A 106 -10.81 10.74 10.90
CA ALA A 106 -11.65 11.31 11.96
C ALA A 106 -12.42 10.23 12.73
N ALA A 107 -13.03 9.28 12.02
CA ALA A 107 -13.76 8.17 12.62
C ALA A 107 -12.83 7.26 13.44
N ALA A 108 -11.63 6.99 12.94
CA ALA A 108 -10.62 6.20 13.66
C ALA A 108 -10.13 6.89 14.94
N LEU A 109 -9.85 8.20 14.89
CA LEU A 109 -9.41 9.00 16.04
C LEU A 109 -10.51 9.12 17.12
N ALA A 110 -11.78 9.18 16.70
CA ALA A 110 -12.90 9.21 17.64
C ALA A 110 -12.95 7.95 18.54
N GLY A 111 -12.46 6.80 18.06
CA GLY A 111 -12.32 5.57 18.84
C GLY A 111 -11.39 5.73 20.07
N TYR A 112 -10.51 6.72 20.05
CA TYR A 112 -9.58 7.07 21.13
C TYR A 112 -10.01 8.34 21.88
N GLY A 113 -11.25 8.80 21.69
CA GLY A 113 -11.78 10.00 22.34
C GLY A 113 -11.22 11.32 21.79
N ILE A 114 -10.55 11.30 20.64
CA ILE A 114 -10.00 12.48 19.97
C ILE A 114 -11.08 13.09 19.07
N THR A 115 -11.38 14.37 19.26
CA THR A 115 -12.42 15.08 18.52
C THR A 115 -11.89 15.81 17.30
N THR A 116 -12.75 16.14 16.33
CA THR A 116 -12.38 16.99 15.19
C THR A 116 -12.94 18.40 15.31
N GLY A 117 -12.23 19.38 14.75
CA GLY A 117 -12.71 20.78 14.67
C GLY A 117 -11.72 21.85 15.15
N GLY A 118 -10.58 21.47 15.73
CA GLY A 118 -9.57 22.40 16.23
C GLY A 118 -8.30 21.68 16.72
N GLY A 119 -7.41 22.37 17.43
CA GLY A 119 -6.21 21.73 18.02
C GLY A 119 -5.16 21.31 16.99
N THR A 120 -4.52 20.15 17.20
CA THR A 120 -3.37 19.68 16.42
C THR A 120 -3.72 19.59 14.93
N HIS A 121 -2.95 20.24 14.08
CA HIS A 121 -3.17 20.21 12.65
C HIS A 121 -2.52 18.97 12.05
N ILE A 122 -3.34 18.07 11.54
CA ILE A 122 -2.93 16.92 10.73
C ILE A 122 -3.12 17.28 9.26
N ARG A 123 -2.06 17.17 8.47
CA ARG A 123 -2.09 17.34 7.02
C ARG A 123 -1.87 16.01 6.32
N ILE A 124 -2.85 15.59 5.54
CA ILE A 124 -2.77 14.43 4.67
C ILE A 124 -2.28 14.87 3.28
N LEU A 125 -1.17 14.31 2.82
CA LEU A 125 -0.60 14.55 1.50
C LEU A 125 -1.32 13.65 0.47
N GLY A 126 -2.03 14.25 -0.48
CA GLY A 126 -2.84 13.53 -1.47
C GLY A 126 -2.07 12.98 -2.67
N ALA A 127 -0.77 13.31 -2.79
CA ALA A 127 0.11 12.88 -3.87
C ALA A 127 1.53 12.63 -3.34
N PRO A 128 2.33 11.74 -3.96
CA PRO A 128 3.66 11.35 -3.46
C PRO A 128 4.64 12.52 -3.27
N ASP A 129 4.62 13.49 -4.19
CA ASP A 129 5.55 14.63 -4.20
C ASP A 129 4.93 15.89 -3.56
N GLY A 130 3.69 15.81 -3.07
CA GLY A 130 3.03 16.93 -2.41
C GLY A 130 3.66 17.21 -1.05
N SER A 131 3.94 18.47 -0.73
CA SER A 131 4.49 18.89 0.56
C SER A 131 3.65 20.00 1.18
N ASP A 132 3.70 20.13 2.51
CA ASP A 132 2.99 21.18 3.22
C ASP A 132 3.51 21.36 4.66
N ASN A 133 2.91 22.28 5.40
CA ASN A 133 3.24 22.55 6.79
C ASN A 133 2.06 22.27 7.71
N ALA A 134 2.31 21.50 8.78
CA ALA A 134 1.33 21.17 9.82
C ALA A 134 2.04 20.62 11.06
N ASP A 135 1.34 20.41 12.17
CA ASP A 135 1.94 19.77 13.34
C ASP A 135 2.31 18.31 13.05
N VAL A 136 1.43 17.61 12.31
CA VAL A 136 1.63 16.25 11.80
C VAL A 136 1.43 16.24 10.29
N VAL A 137 2.41 15.76 9.53
CA VAL A 137 2.30 15.57 8.07
C VAL A 137 2.32 14.08 7.75
N VAL A 138 1.29 13.62 7.03
CA VAL A 138 1.04 12.22 6.70
C VAL A 138 1.14 12.00 5.20
N ALA A 139 2.15 11.24 4.76
CA ALA A 139 2.28 10.74 3.39
C ALA A 139 1.60 9.37 3.25
N MET A 140 0.57 9.29 2.40
CA MET A 140 -0.18 8.03 2.20
C MET A 140 0.37 7.16 1.07
N ASP A 141 1.06 7.76 0.09
CA ASP A 141 1.67 7.03 -1.02
C ASP A 141 3.18 6.88 -0.79
N GLY A 142 4.00 7.48 -1.66
CA GLY A 142 5.44 7.64 -1.44
C GLY A 142 5.73 8.78 -0.45
N PRO A 143 6.81 8.66 0.36
CA PRO A 143 7.17 9.66 1.37
C PRO A 143 7.95 10.87 0.81
N TRP A 144 7.93 11.07 -0.51
CA TRP A 144 8.85 11.99 -1.20
C TRP A 144 8.57 13.48 -0.94
N GLY A 145 7.34 13.81 -0.55
CA GLY A 145 6.96 15.15 -0.11
C GLY A 145 7.38 15.49 1.34
N LEU A 146 7.73 14.50 2.17
CA LEU A 146 8.08 14.73 3.58
C LEU A 146 9.34 15.59 3.78
N PRO A 147 10.45 15.38 3.04
CA PRO A 147 11.64 16.24 3.15
C PRO A 147 11.38 17.73 2.87
N SER A 148 10.40 18.04 2.04
CA SER A 148 9.99 19.41 1.68
C SER A 148 8.89 19.97 2.58
N SER A 149 8.43 19.19 3.57
CA SER A 149 7.38 19.55 4.53
C SER A 149 7.97 20.03 5.85
N ASN A 150 7.24 20.85 6.59
CA ASN A 150 7.63 21.27 7.95
C ASN A 150 6.61 20.76 8.98
N ALA A 151 7.06 19.88 9.89
CA ALA A 151 6.22 19.29 10.91
C ALA A 151 6.96 18.97 12.21
N ALA A 152 6.22 18.82 13.30
CA ALA A 152 6.73 18.24 14.55
C ALA A 152 6.74 16.70 14.48
N THR A 153 5.87 16.11 13.66
CA THR A 153 5.78 14.67 13.42
C THR A 153 5.59 14.39 11.94
N TYR A 154 6.46 13.56 11.37
CA TYR A 154 6.41 13.11 9.99
C TYR A 154 5.96 11.65 9.96
N VAL A 155 5.02 11.32 9.08
CA VAL A 155 4.41 9.99 9.04
C VAL A 155 4.40 9.45 7.60
N GLY A 156 4.92 8.23 7.41
CA GLY A 156 4.69 7.41 6.23
C GLY A 156 3.65 6.32 6.51
N LEU A 157 2.49 6.42 5.86
CA LEU A 157 1.37 5.47 6.03
C LEU A 157 1.33 4.38 4.96
N TYR A 158 1.79 4.67 3.74
CA TYR A 158 1.88 3.72 2.62
C TYR A 158 0.55 3.03 2.22
N GLY A 159 -0.58 3.60 2.59
CA GLY A 159 -1.91 3.08 2.30
C GLY A 159 -3.00 4.12 2.57
N ARG A 160 -4.18 3.84 2.02
CA ARG A 160 -5.38 4.70 2.09
C ARG A 160 -6.63 3.93 2.56
N THR A 161 -6.45 2.74 3.12
CA THR A 161 -7.55 1.90 3.61
C THR A 161 -8.01 2.34 5.00
N ASP A 162 -9.24 1.99 5.37
CA ASP A 162 -9.77 2.25 6.71
C ASP A 162 -8.89 1.62 7.80
N ASP A 163 -8.41 0.39 7.59
CA ASP A 163 -7.47 -0.28 8.50
C ASP A 163 -6.15 0.48 8.67
N ALA A 164 -5.68 1.15 7.61
CA ALA A 164 -4.47 1.95 7.69
C ALA A 164 -4.70 3.18 8.57
N PHE A 165 -5.84 3.86 8.41
CA PHE A 165 -6.22 4.98 9.27
C PHE A 165 -6.50 4.55 10.72
N GLN A 166 -7.04 3.36 10.95
CA GLN A 166 -7.19 2.78 12.29
C GLN A 166 -5.84 2.54 12.96
N GLY A 167 -4.88 1.94 12.23
CA GLY A 167 -3.53 1.74 12.72
C GLY A 167 -2.81 3.06 13.01
N LEU A 168 -2.96 4.05 12.11
CA LEU A 168 -2.42 5.40 12.31
C LEU A 168 -3.02 6.08 13.55
N ALA A 169 -4.34 6.02 13.72
CA ALA A 169 -5.02 6.63 14.87
C ALA A 169 -4.52 6.06 16.20
N ALA A 170 -4.28 4.74 16.28
CA ALA A 170 -3.70 4.09 17.45
C ALA A 170 -2.32 4.67 17.80
N VAL A 171 -1.49 4.90 16.78
CA VAL A 171 -0.14 5.47 16.95
C VAL A 171 -0.21 6.93 17.36
N LEU A 172 -1.03 7.75 16.66
CA LEU A 172 -1.18 9.17 16.99
C LEU A 172 -1.74 9.40 18.40
N ALA A 173 -2.67 8.54 18.84
CA ALA A 173 -3.21 8.54 20.20
C ALA A 173 -2.21 8.04 21.26
N GLY A 174 -1.06 7.48 20.87
CA GLY A 174 -0.04 6.96 21.78
C GLY A 174 -0.33 5.56 22.34
N GLU A 175 -1.37 4.87 21.84
CA GLU A 175 -1.72 3.51 22.26
C GLU A 175 -0.75 2.46 21.73
N VAL A 176 -0.17 2.72 20.55
CA VAL A 176 0.83 1.85 19.92
C VAL A 176 2.07 2.66 19.61
N ARG A 177 3.24 2.17 20.02
CA ARG A 177 4.52 2.73 19.58
C ARG A 177 4.75 2.38 18.10
N PRO A 178 5.08 3.35 17.24
CA PRO A 178 5.43 3.06 15.85
C PRO A 178 6.67 2.17 15.80
N GLY A 179 6.78 1.36 14.75
CA GLY A 179 7.92 0.46 14.55
C GLY A 179 8.35 0.32 13.09
N GLY A 180 7.80 1.14 12.19
CA GLY A 180 8.18 1.17 10.79
C GLY A 180 9.50 1.89 10.62
N THR A 181 10.27 1.50 9.61
CA THR A 181 11.48 2.21 9.17
C THR A 181 11.25 2.80 7.79
N TRP A 182 11.95 3.89 7.45
CA TRP A 182 11.88 4.40 6.08
C TRP A 182 12.35 3.30 5.10
N PRO A 183 11.50 2.84 4.16
CA PRO A 183 11.86 1.79 3.21
C PRO A 183 12.74 2.32 2.07
N VAL A 184 12.97 3.63 2.07
CA VAL A 184 13.68 4.40 1.06
C VAL A 184 14.42 5.54 1.76
N ASP A 185 15.52 5.99 1.18
CA ASP A 185 16.29 7.10 1.74
C ASP A 185 15.50 8.40 1.61
N ILE A 186 15.17 9.01 2.75
CA ILE A 186 14.60 10.36 2.82
C ILE A 186 15.29 11.12 3.96
N ALA A 187 15.36 12.44 3.81
CA ALA A 187 15.92 13.32 4.84
C ALA A 187 14.79 14.13 5.50
N VAL A 188 14.43 13.75 6.72
CA VAL A 188 13.55 14.53 7.60
C VAL A 188 14.33 14.97 8.84
N PRO A 189 13.90 16.01 9.57
CA PRO A 189 14.68 16.58 10.69
C PRO A 189 14.88 15.67 11.91
N TYR A 190 14.18 14.53 11.97
CA TYR A 190 14.18 13.63 13.13
C TYR A 190 14.54 12.20 12.72
N ASP A 191 15.14 11.48 13.65
CA ASP A 191 15.29 10.04 13.52
C ASP A 191 13.93 9.34 13.59
N VAL A 192 13.88 8.13 13.03
CA VAL A 192 12.70 7.28 13.07
C VAL A 192 12.45 6.76 14.48
N CYS A 193 11.18 6.75 14.85
CA CYS A 193 10.59 5.99 15.92
C CYS A 193 10.21 4.59 15.40
#